data_AF-A0A8H6EDM0-F1
#
_entry.id   AF-A0A8H6EDM0-F1
#
_cell.length_a   1.000
_cell.length_b   1.000
_cell.length_c   1.000
_cell.angle_alpha   90.00
_cell.angle_beta   90.00
_cell.angle_gamma   90.00
#
_symmetry.space_group_name_H-M   'P 1'
#
loop_
_entity.id
_entity.type
_entity.pdbx_description
1 polymer ?
#
loop_
_entity_poly.entity_id
_entity_poly.type
_entity_poly.pdbx_seq_one_letter_code
_entity_poly.pdbx_strand_id
1 'polypeptide(L)'
;MVRRHEVELYNGTRHSHDNHEEENKLEMDWKMLFVLAIDLLNPSPAAEARKHKLKQLVPAPRSFFMDVKCPGCFTITTVFSHAQTVVICAGCSTVLCQPTGGKARLTEGCSFRRK
;
A
#
# COMPACT_ATOMS: atom_id res chain seq x y z
N MET A 1 -17.33 -64.47 16.08
CA MET A 1 -18.60 -63.80 16.45
C MET A 1 -19.01 -62.91 15.28
N VAL A 2 -20.05 -63.35 14.54
CA VAL A 2 -20.91 -62.66 13.54
C VAL A 2 -20.22 -61.87 12.39
N ARG A 3 -20.11 -62.39 11.15
CA ARG A 3 -21.05 -62.36 9.99
C ARG A 3 -21.58 -60.97 9.53
N ARG A 4 -21.46 -60.75 8.20
CA ARG A 4 -22.12 -59.76 7.30
C ARG A 4 -21.61 -58.30 7.43
N HIS A 5 -21.14 -57.62 6.38
CA HIS A 5 -21.73 -57.52 5.04
C HIS A 5 -20.64 -57.23 3.98
N GLU A 6 -20.55 -58.06 2.94
CA GLU A 6 -20.13 -57.61 1.61
C GLU A 6 -21.19 -56.65 1.06
N VAL A 7 -20.75 -55.57 0.44
CA VAL A 7 -21.23 -55.23 -0.91
C VAL A 7 -20.01 -54.81 -1.71
N GLU A 8 -19.52 -55.77 -2.48
CA GLU A 8 -18.59 -55.57 -3.55
C GLU A 8 -19.32 -54.94 -4.75
N LEU A 9 -18.56 -54.21 -5.59
CA LEU A 9 -18.84 -53.84 -6.98
C LEU A 9 -19.69 -52.58 -7.24
N TYR A 10 -18.99 -51.51 -7.62
CA TYR A 10 -19.04 -51.07 -9.02
C TYR A 10 -17.68 -50.51 -9.44
N ASN A 11 -17.04 -51.23 -10.36
CA ASN A 11 -15.82 -50.79 -11.04
C ASN A 11 -16.15 -49.54 -11.88
N GLY A 12 -15.38 -48.48 -11.69
CA GLY A 12 -15.38 -47.28 -12.53
C GLY A 12 -13.94 -46.85 -12.78
N THR A 13 -13.36 -47.41 -13.83
CA THR A 13 -12.16 -47.02 -14.57
C THR A 13 -11.52 -45.68 -14.21
N ARG A 14 -10.22 -45.74 -13.90
CA ARG A 14 -9.24 -44.66 -13.98
C ARG A 14 -9.51 -43.81 -15.24
N HIS A 15 -10.07 -42.61 -15.07
CA HIS A 15 -9.93 -41.52 -16.02
C HIS A 15 -8.98 -40.52 -15.39
N SER A 16 -7.71 -40.73 -15.69
CA SER A 16 -6.67 -39.71 -15.59
C SER A 16 -6.91 -38.68 -16.68
N HIS A 17 -7.90 -37.81 -16.51
CA HIS A 17 -8.12 -36.63 -17.34
C HIS A 17 -8.65 -35.51 -16.43
N ASP A 18 -7.88 -34.41 -16.37
CA ASP A 18 -8.33 -33.06 -16.03
C ASP A 18 -8.41 -32.61 -14.55
N ASN A 19 -7.54 -33.13 -13.66
CA ASN A 19 -7.28 -32.51 -12.34
C ASN A 19 -6.85 -31.04 -12.43
N HIS A 20 -6.25 -30.65 -13.56
CA HIS A 20 -5.82 -29.27 -13.79
C HIS A 20 -7.00 -28.33 -14.09
N GLU A 21 -8.08 -28.80 -14.72
CA GLU A 21 -9.25 -27.95 -15.02
C GLU A 21 -10.15 -27.75 -13.79
N GLU A 22 -10.34 -28.77 -12.94
CA GLU A 22 -11.10 -28.60 -11.69
C GLU A 22 -10.36 -27.73 -10.67
N GLU A 23 -9.04 -27.86 -10.53
CA GLU A 23 -8.23 -26.96 -9.70
C GLU A 23 -8.28 -25.52 -10.22
N ASN A 24 -8.16 -25.31 -11.55
CA ASN A 24 -8.30 -23.99 -12.16
C ASN A 24 -9.71 -23.42 -12.02
N LYS A 25 -10.76 -24.25 -12.05
CA LYS A 25 -12.15 -23.83 -11.89
C LYS A 25 -12.44 -23.40 -10.45
N LEU A 26 -11.94 -24.14 -9.46
CA LEU A 26 -12.02 -23.74 -8.04
C LEU A 26 -11.18 -22.50 -7.75
N GLU A 27 -10.02 -22.34 -8.39
CA GLU A 27 -9.20 -21.13 -8.30
C GLU A 27 -9.91 -19.92 -8.94
N MET A 28 -10.61 -20.12 -10.06
CA MET A 28 -11.45 -19.09 -10.69
C MET A 28 -12.70 -18.75 -9.88
N ASP A 29 -13.38 -19.73 -9.28
CA ASP A 29 -14.53 -19.51 -8.39
C ASP A 29 -14.12 -18.77 -7.12
N TRP A 30 -12.99 -19.12 -6.51
CA TRP A 30 -12.45 -18.39 -5.36
C TRP A 30 -12.07 -16.94 -5.73
N LYS A 31 -11.45 -16.73 -6.90
CA LYS A 31 -11.16 -15.37 -7.42
C LYS A 31 -12.43 -14.57 -7.68
N MET A 32 -13.48 -15.17 -8.24
CA MET A 32 -14.76 -14.50 -8.48
C MET A 32 -15.55 -14.21 -7.20
N LEU A 33 -15.55 -15.14 -6.24
CA LEU A 33 -16.16 -14.94 -4.93
C LEU A 33 -15.47 -13.78 -4.18
N PHE A 34 -14.15 -13.67 -4.30
CA PHE A 34 -13.38 -12.59 -3.68
C PHE A 34 -13.64 -11.22 -4.31
N VAL A 35 -13.90 -11.15 -5.62
CA VAL A 35 -14.24 -9.89 -6.30
C VAL A 35 -15.61 -9.37 -5.85
N LEU A 36 -16.59 -10.25 -5.64
CA LEU A 36 -17.94 -9.88 -5.16
C LEU A 36 -18.00 -9.56 -3.66
N ALA A 37 -17.00 -9.98 -2.88
CA ALA A 37 -16.95 -9.80 -1.42
C ALA A 37 -16.21 -8.53 -0.95
N ILE A 38 -15.77 -7.65 -1.85
CA ILE A 38 -15.04 -6.43 -1.47
C ILE A 38 -16.03 -5.34 -1.04
N ASP A 39 -15.99 -4.97 0.25
CA ASP A 39 -16.67 -3.77 0.77
C ASP A 39 -16.00 -2.50 0.22
N LEU A 40 -16.68 -1.84 -0.73
CA LEU A 40 -16.21 -0.60 -1.35
C LEU A 40 -16.49 0.64 -0.51
N LEU A 41 -17.46 0.58 0.40
CA LEU A 41 -17.88 1.73 1.21
C LEU A 41 -16.97 1.89 2.43
N ASN A 42 -16.49 0.78 2.98
CA ASN A 42 -15.58 0.77 4.13
C ASN A 42 -14.28 0.01 3.83
N PRO A 43 -13.47 0.48 2.85
CA PRO A 43 -12.20 -0.16 2.54
C PRO A 43 -11.24 -0.07 3.73
N SER A 44 -10.36 -1.07 3.86
CA SER A 44 -9.34 -1.03 4.92
C SER A 44 -8.33 0.11 4.69
N PRO A 45 -7.79 0.73 5.75
CA PRO A 45 -6.80 1.82 5.61
C PRO A 45 -5.56 1.41 4.80
N ALA A 46 -5.15 0.14 4.91
CA ALA A 46 -4.05 -0.41 4.15
C ALA A 46 -4.35 -0.49 2.64
N ALA A 47 -5.59 -0.82 2.27
CA ALA A 47 -6.02 -0.83 0.88
C ALA A 47 -6.05 0.58 0.30
N GLU A 48 -6.54 1.57 1.05
CA GLU A 48 -6.59 2.96 0.61
C GLU A 48 -5.21 3.61 0.46
N ALA A 49 -4.26 3.28 1.33
CA ALA A 49 -2.89 3.78 1.26
C ALA A 49 -2.15 3.33 -0.02
N ARG A 50 -2.48 2.14 -0.53
CA ARG A 50 -1.89 1.56 -1.76
C ARG A 50 -2.47 2.15 -3.05
N LYS A 51 -3.72 2.65 -3.02
CA LYS A 51 -4.38 3.25 -4.20
C LYS A 51 -3.64 4.51 -4.66
N HIS A 52 -3.87 4.98 -5.88
CA HIS A 52 -3.41 6.31 -6.31
C HIS A 52 -4.23 7.42 -5.61
N LYS A 53 -3.65 8.61 -5.37
CA LYS A 53 -4.31 9.71 -4.63
C LYS A 53 -5.64 10.17 -5.22
N LEU A 54 -5.84 10.00 -6.53
CA LEU A 54 -7.09 10.32 -7.25
C LEU A 54 -8.07 9.13 -7.34
N LYS A 55 -7.66 7.94 -6.88
CA LYS A 55 -8.44 6.70 -6.92
C LYS A 55 -8.80 6.18 -5.53
N GLN A 56 -8.51 6.97 -4.49
CA GLN A 56 -9.03 6.74 -3.14
C GLN A 56 -10.53 7.01 -3.12
N LEU A 57 -11.24 6.46 -2.13
CA LEU A 57 -12.68 6.69 -1.97
C LEU A 57 -12.98 8.18 -1.90
N VAL A 58 -12.18 8.92 -1.13
CA VAL A 58 -12.15 10.38 -1.10
C VAL A 58 -10.77 10.87 -1.56
N PRO A 59 -10.67 11.69 -2.63
CA PRO A 59 -9.40 12.22 -3.08
C PRO A 59 -8.75 13.16 -2.05
N ALA A 60 -7.48 12.93 -1.75
CA ALA A 60 -6.71 13.75 -0.82
C ALA A 60 -5.25 13.94 -1.27
N PRO A 61 -4.62 15.08 -0.95
CA PRO A 61 -3.20 15.28 -1.24
C PRO A 61 -2.32 14.39 -0.36
N ARG A 62 -1.16 13.97 -0.89
CA ARG A 62 -0.11 13.24 -0.16
C ARG A 62 1.04 14.12 0.33
N SER A 63 0.92 15.42 0.08
CA SER A 63 1.87 16.44 0.50
C SER A 63 1.47 17.01 1.86
N PHE A 64 2.44 17.54 2.58
CA PHE A 64 2.24 18.16 3.88
C PHE A 64 3.22 19.32 4.07
N PHE A 65 2.92 20.20 5.02
CA PHE A 65 3.88 21.17 5.52
C PHE A 65 4.63 20.58 6.71
N MET A 66 5.91 20.92 6.82
CA MET A 66 6.78 20.46 7.90
C MET A 66 7.53 21.62 8.51
N ASP A 67 7.75 21.56 9.81
CA ASP A 67 8.60 22.47 10.56
C ASP A 67 10.02 21.89 10.53
N VAL A 68 10.95 22.52 9.82
CA VAL A 68 12.36 22.09 9.72
C VAL A 68 13.21 22.91 10.67
N LYS A 69 13.93 22.24 11.57
CA LYS A 69 14.88 22.83 12.50
C LYS A 69 16.27 22.86 11.87
N CYS A 70 16.85 24.06 11.77
CA CYS A 70 18.22 24.22 11.29
C CYS A 70 19.25 23.69 12.32
N PRO A 71 20.28 22.95 11.90
CA PRO A 71 21.33 22.46 12.81
C PRO A 71 22.25 23.57 13.35
N GLY A 72 22.39 24.69 12.65
CA GLY A 72 23.30 25.78 13.04
C GLY A 72 22.69 26.80 14.00
N CYS A 73 21.58 27.43 13.61
CA CYS A 73 20.95 28.52 14.37
C CYS A 73 19.69 28.10 15.16
N PHE A 74 19.29 26.82 15.08
CA PHE A 74 18.09 26.26 15.72
C PHE A 74 16.76 26.93 15.39
N THR A 75 16.75 27.87 14.44
CA THR A 75 15.53 28.47 13.91
C THR A 75 14.69 27.42 13.19
N ILE A 76 13.38 27.48 13.42
CA ILE A 76 12.40 26.59 12.82
C ILE A 76 11.77 27.31 11.63
N THR A 77 11.80 26.69 10.45
CA THR A 77 11.20 27.23 9.22
C THR A 77 10.15 26.26 8.71
N THR A 78 8.99 26.78 8.30
CA THR A 78 7.95 25.97 7.66
C THR A 78 8.31 25.71 6.20
N VAL A 79 8.32 24.44 5.80
CA VAL A 79 8.73 23.98 4.47
C VAL A 79 7.67 23.05 3.90
N PHE A 80 7.38 23.15 2.61
CA PHE A 80 6.49 22.23 1.92
C PHE A 80 7.22 20.92 1.53
N SER A 81 6.56 19.77 1.69
CA SER A 81 7.21 18.46 1.49
C SER A 81 7.70 18.19 0.06
N HIS A 82 7.14 18.87 -0.94
CA HIS A 82 7.55 18.80 -2.35
C HIS A 82 7.99 20.19 -2.84
N ALA A 83 8.83 20.88 -2.07
CA ALA A 83 9.34 22.22 -2.42
C ALA A 83 9.98 22.21 -3.83
N GLN A 84 9.61 23.19 -4.65
CA GLN A 84 10.11 23.34 -6.02
C GLN A 84 11.40 24.17 -6.10
N THR A 85 11.68 24.98 -5.08
CA THR A 85 12.87 25.82 -4.97
C THR A 85 13.72 25.37 -3.80
N VAL A 86 15.01 25.74 -3.85
CA VAL A 86 15.90 25.60 -2.69
C VAL A 86 15.36 26.45 -1.55
N VAL A 87 15.22 25.88 -0.36
CA VAL A 87 14.76 26.62 0.83
C VAL A 87 15.94 26.93 1.72
N ILE A 88 16.07 28.21 2.07
CA ILE A 88 17.20 28.74 2.86
C ILE A 88 16.68 29.14 4.24
N CYS A 89 17.47 28.87 5.28
CA CYS A 89 17.17 29.29 6.63
C CYS A 89 17.24 30.81 6.78
N ALA A 90 16.24 31.42 7.40
CA ALA A 90 16.18 32.87 7.62
C ALA A 90 17.29 33.41 8.53
N GLY A 91 17.84 32.59 9.45
CA GLY A 91 18.83 33.04 10.44
C GLY A 91 20.28 32.97 9.94
N CYS A 92 20.71 31.82 9.45
CA CYS A 92 22.12 31.57 9.09
C CYS A 92 22.37 31.35 7.59
N SER A 93 21.36 31.59 6.74
CA SER A 93 21.43 31.41 5.28
C SER A 93 21.87 30.02 4.81
N THR A 94 21.78 29.00 5.69
CA THR A 94 22.07 27.62 5.33
C THR A 94 20.92 27.01 4.55
N VAL A 95 21.22 26.20 3.54
CA VAL A 95 20.22 25.45 2.77
C VAL A 95 19.57 24.40 3.68
N LEU A 96 18.24 24.43 3.79
CA LEU A 96 17.44 23.47 4.56
C LEU A 96 17.00 22.28 3.70
N CYS A 97 16.62 22.54 2.45
CA CYS A 97 16.28 21.49 1.50
C CYS A 97 16.57 21.88 0.04
N GLN A 98 16.75 20.87 -0.79
CA GLN A 98 16.90 20.97 -2.23
C GLN A 98 15.69 20.33 -2.94
N PRO A 99 15.19 20.93 -4.04
CA PRO A 99 14.09 20.38 -4.80
C PRO A 99 14.49 19.08 -5.51
N THR A 100 13.55 18.16 -5.63
CA THR A 100 13.69 16.93 -6.43
C THR A 100 12.42 16.71 -7.25
N GLY A 101 12.35 15.66 -8.06
CA GLY A 101 11.11 15.28 -8.76
C GLY A 101 9.98 14.81 -7.83
N GLY A 102 10.27 14.57 -6.55
CA GLY A 102 9.32 14.09 -5.55
C GLY A 102 9.42 14.89 -4.25
N LYS A 103 9.64 14.20 -3.14
CA LYS A 103 9.85 14.87 -1.85
C LYS A 103 11.19 15.61 -1.85
N ALA A 104 11.18 16.83 -1.31
CA ALA A 104 12.40 17.62 -1.19
C ALA A 104 13.47 16.88 -0.37
N ARG A 105 14.73 17.00 -0.78
CA ARG A 105 15.88 16.42 -0.06
C ARG A 105 16.29 17.37 1.05
N LEU A 106 16.15 16.96 2.31
CA LEU A 106 16.64 17.74 3.45
C LEU A 106 18.17 17.69 3.51
N THR A 107 18.78 18.78 3.95
CA THR A 107 20.21 18.84 4.24
C THR A 107 20.53 17.97 5.47
N GLU A 108 21.70 17.36 5.47
CA GLU A 108 22.18 16.54 6.58
C GLU A 108 22.17 17.34 7.89
N GLY A 109 21.75 16.69 8.99
CA GLY A 109 21.60 17.33 10.30
C GLY A 109 20.33 18.16 10.51
N CYS A 110 19.52 18.42 9.48
CA CYS A 110 18.20 19.03 9.66
C CYS A 110 17.21 18.00 10.22
N SER A 111 16.51 18.35 11.31
CA SER A 111 15.38 17.58 11.83
C SER A 111 14.06 18.23 11.45
N PHE A 112 12.99 17.44 11.32
CA PHE A 112 11.67 17.99 10.95
C PHE A 112 10.52 17.37 11.74
N ARG A 113 9.46 18.15 11.93
CA ARG A 113 8.15 17.71 12.45
C ARG A 113 7.09 17.94 11.39
N ARG A 114 6.15 17.01 11.19
CA ARG A 114 4.96 17.29 10.37
C ARG A 114 4.06 18.28 11.13
N LYS A 115 3.57 19.29 10.42
CA LYS A 115 2.63 20.27 10.97
C LYS A 115 1.20 19.74 10.95
#